data_AF-A0A379K3L2-F1
#
_entry.id   AF-A0A379K3L2-F1
#
_cell.length_a   1.000
_cell.length_b   1.000
_cell.length_c   1.000
_cell.angle_alpha   90.00
_cell.angle_beta   90.00
_cell.angle_gamma   90.00
#
_symmetry.space_group_name_H-M   'P 1'
#
loop_
_entity.id
_entity.type
_entity.pdbx_description
1 polymer ?
#
loop_
_entity_poly.entity_id
_entity_poly.type
_entity_poly.pdbx_seq_one_letter_code
_entity_poly.pdbx_strand_id
1 'polypeptide(L)'
;MASSPDCTAPARAAPTFYNPAWRWHFYAGLFVIPFMILLSITGIIYLFKPQLDTWMYADLMQVSVAEQRLSADQQLAIVREAYPQAVVSKYLPPAAQDRSAQFVINRDGQELNLFVDPYNDSVLGTQDALWNLQTVVRKLHGDLLIGTVGDRLIELAAGWGIVLVVSGLYLWWPRGSGGAGVLWPRLSAGGAPKASCSAWPTNC
;
A
#
# COMPACT_ATOMS: atom_id res chain seq x y z
N MET A 1 37.12 67.83 13.52
CA MET A 1 37.06 66.63 12.66
C MET A 1 36.24 65.58 13.40
N ALA A 2 34.96 65.44 13.07
CA ALA A 2 34.10 64.37 13.57
C ALA A 2 33.65 63.57 12.35
N SER A 3 34.14 62.33 12.23
CA SER A 3 33.82 61.39 11.17
C SER A 3 32.37 60.91 11.32
N SER A 4 31.57 61.07 10.27
CA SER A 4 30.20 60.59 10.19
C SER A 4 30.13 59.05 10.26
N PRO A 5 29.06 58.47 10.81
CA PRO A 5 28.88 57.02 10.85
C PRO A 5 28.52 56.50 9.45
N ASP A 6 29.25 55.49 8.98
CA ASP A 6 28.96 54.79 7.74
C ASP A 6 27.60 54.07 7.84
N CYS A 7 26.63 54.52 7.05
CA CYS A 7 25.40 53.77 6.81
C CYS A 7 25.70 52.55 5.94
N THR A 8 26.04 51.42 6.56
CA THR A 8 26.01 50.11 5.88
C THR A 8 24.56 49.77 5.52
N ALA A 9 24.25 49.78 4.23
CA ALA A 9 22.97 49.29 3.71
C ALA A 9 22.75 47.82 4.12
N PRO A 10 21.52 47.42 4.53
CA PRO A 10 21.25 46.04 4.91
C PRO A 10 21.47 45.11 3.71
N ALA A 11 22.29 44.07 3.90
CA ALA A 11 22.49 43.02 2.92
C ALA A 11 21.13 42.43 2.52
N ARG A 12 20.84 42.36 1.21
CA ARG A 12 19.61 41.74 0.67
C ARG A 12 19.49 40.33 1.24
N ALA A 13 18.49 40.11 2.11
CA ALA A 13 18.15 38.78 2.58
C ALA A 13 17.85 37.89 1.36
N ALA A 14 18.61 36.81 1.19
CA ALA A 14 18.36 35.84 0.12
C ALA A 14 16.91 35.34 0.21
N PRO A 15 16.20 35.20 -0.93
CA PRO A 15 14.81 34.73 -0.90
C PRO A 15 14.75 33.35 -0.24
N THR A 16 13.98 33.25 0.84
CA THR A 16 13.79 31.99 1.57
C THR A 16 12.76 31.14 0.83
N PHE A 17 13.22 30.30 -0.10
CA PHE A 17 12.36 29.36 -0.84
C PHE A 17 11.66 28.31 0.04
N TYR A 18 11.94 28.30 1.35
CA TYR A 18 11.37 27.39 2.34
C TYR A 18 9.85 27.49 2.46
N ASN A 19 9.30 28.71 2.58
CA ASN A 19 7.87 28.92 2.81
C ASN A 19 6.99 28.47 1.62
N PRO A 20 7.29 28.83 0.36
CA PRO A 20 6.53 28.30 -0.79
C PRO A 20 6.70 26.79 -0.97
N ALA A 21 7.91 26.25 -0.75
CA ALA A 21 8.14 24.80 -0.83
C ALA A 21 7.31 24.02 0.19
N TRP A 22 7.19 24.53 1.42
CA TRP A 22 6.36 23.92 2.46
C TRP A 22 4.88 23.92 2.12
N ARG A 23 4.35 25.05 1.61
CA ARG A 23 2.96 25.16 1.18
C ARG A 23 2.66 24.17 0.06
N TRP A 24 3.53 24.10 -0.94
CA TRP A 24 3.38 23.16 -2.05
C TRP A 24 3.42 21.71 -1.58
N HIS A 25 4.37 21.35 -0.72
CA HIS A 25 4.48 20.02 -0.14
C HIS A 25 3.21 19.64 0.64
N PHE A 26 2.67 20.56 1.45
CA PHE A 26 1.45 20.31 2.22
C PHE A 26 0.23 20.06 1.32
N TYR A 27 0.00 20.91 0.30
CA TYR A 27 -1.14 20.74 -0.60
C TYR A 27 -1.01 19.49 -1.48
N ALA A 28 0.18 19.21 -2.00
CA ALA A 28 0.45 17.98 -2.73
C ALA A 28 0.26 16.75 -1.82
N GLY A 29 0.71 16.81 -0.57
CA GLY A 29 0.50 15.77 0.44
C GLY A 29 -0.98 15.50 0.71
N LEU A 30 -1.78 16.56 0.89
CA LEU A 30 -3.22 16.44 1.11
C LEU A 30 -3.94 15.75 -0.06
N PHE A 31 -3.50 16.01 -1.29
CA PHE A 31 -4.04 15.34 -2.47
C PHE A 31 -3.63 13.87 -2.59
N VAL A 32 -2.37 13.55 -2.28
CA VAL A 32 -1.80 12.20 -2.45
C VAL A 32 -2.18 11.23 -1.32
N ILE A 33 -2.34 11.74 -0.09
CA ILE A 33 -2.67 10.93 1.11
C ILE A 33 -3.85 9.97 0.94
N PRO A 34 -5.03 10.35 0.41
CA PRO A 34 -6.15 9.42 0.29
C PRO A 34 -5.83 8.22 -0.60
N PHE A 35 -5.09 8.43 -1.69
CA PHE A 35 -4.61 7.35 -2.55
C PHE A 35 -3.62 6.47 -1.79
N MET A 36 -2.65 7.05 -1.08
CA MET A 36 -1.68 6.29 -0.29
C MET A 36 -2.35 5.43 0.79
N ILE A 37 -3.38 5.94 1.46
CA ILE A 37 -4.18 5.17 2.44
C ILE A 37 -4.85 3.99 1.74
N LEU A 38 -5.50 4.22 0.60
CA LEU A 38 -6.15 3.17 -0.17
C LEU A 38 -5.14 2.10 -0.63
N LEU A 39 -4.00 2.50 -1.20
CA LEU A 39 -2.93 1.58 -1.61
C LEU A 39 -2.37 0.79 -0.42
N SER A 40 -2.22 1.44 0.74
CA SER A 40 -1.73 0.81 1.96
C SER A 40 -2.70 -0.24 2.49
N ILE A 41 -3.99 0.10 2.60
CA ILE A 41 -5.03 -0.83 3.06
C ILE A 41 -5.14 -2.02 2.12
N THR A 42 -5.24 -1.76 0.81
CA THR A 42 -5.31 -2.84 -0.19
C THR A 42 -4.04 -3.68 -0.22
N GLY A 43 -2.85 -3.07 -0.06
CA GLY A 43 -1.58 -3.76 0.06
C GLY A 43 -1.49 -4.68 1.29
N ILE A 44 -2.02 -4.24 2.43
CA ILE A 44 -2.13 -5.07 3.64
C ILE A 44 -3.04 -6.27 3.38
N ILE A 45 -4.21 -6.07 2.75
CA ILE A 45 -5.11 -7.16 2.39
C ILE A 45 -4.41 -8.17 1.47
N TYR A 46 -3.58 -7.69 0.55
CA TYR A 46 -2.75 -8.54 -0.32
C TYR A 46 -1.75 -9.41 0.44
N LEU A 47 -1.12 -8.87 1.48
CA LEU A 47 -0.18 -9.62 2.30
C LEU A 47 -0.86 -10.80 3.03
N PHE A 48 -2.10 -10.60 3.48
CA PHE A 48 -2.90 -11.60 4.17
C PHE A 48 -3.76 -12.46 3.24
N LYS A 49 -3.53 -12.39 1.92
CA LYS A 49 -4.33 -13.11 0.93
C LYS A 49 -4.40 -14.63 1.19
N PRO A 50 -3.30 -15.37 1.43
CA PRO A 50 -3.39 -16.81 1.67
C PRO A 50 -4.24 -17.17 2.91
N GLN A 51 -4.16 -16.34 3.96
CA GLN A 51 -4.92 -16.50 5.19
C GLN A 51 -6.41 -16.19 4.97
N LEU A 52 -6.72 -15.11 4.26
CA LEU A 52 -8.09 -14.73 3.90
C LEU A 52 -8.74 -15.77 2.98
N ASP A 53 -8.01 -16.26 1.98
CA ASP A 53 -8.49 -17.28 1.05
C ASP A 53 -8.77 -18.59 1.78
N THR A 54 -7.88 -18.99 2.69
CA THR A 54 -8.08 -20.21 3.47
C THR A 54 -9.23 -20.06 4.46
N TRP A 55 -9.48 -18.87 5.01
CA TRP A 55 -10.60 -18.65 5.93
C TRP A 55 -11.96 -18.56 5.20
N MET A 56 -12.01 -17.93 4.03
CA MET A 56 -13.24 -17.70 3.28
C MET A 56 -13.60 -18.85 2.34
N TYR A 57 -12.60 -19.59 1.86
CA TYR A 57 -12.75 -20.68 0.89
C TYR A 57 -12.09 -21.98 1.38
N ALA A 58 -12.01 -22.20 2.71
CA ALA A 58 -11.48 -23.42 3.32
C ALA A 58 -12.03 -24.67 2.63
N ASP A 59 -13.36 -24.73 2.51
CA ASP A 59 -14.10 -25.89 2.00
C ASP A 59 -13.86 -26.15 0.49
N LEU A 60 -13.43 -25.13 -0.27
CA LEU A 60 -13.11 -25.28 -1.69
C LEU A 60 -11.63 -25.58 -1.90
N MET A 61 -10.76 -25.10 -1.01
CA MET A 61 -9.31 -25.16 -1.19
C MET A 61 -8.65 -26.33 -0.46
N GLN A 62 -9.22 -26.82 0.64
CA GLN A 62 -8.65 -27.91 1.44
C GLN A 62 -9.31 -29.23 1.10
N VAL A 63 -8.50 -30.28 0.98
CA VAL A 63 -8.98 -31.65 0.73
C VAL A 63 -8.32 -32.63 1.70
N SER A 64 -9.05 -33.69 2.04
CA SER A 64 -8.49 -34.80 2.82
C SER A 64 -7.53 -35.60 1.95
N VAL A 65 -6.28 -35.74 2.40
CA VAL A 65 -5.27 -36.52 1.67
C VAL A 65 -5.66 -38.00 1.71
N ALA A 66 -5.75 -38.63 0.53
CA ALA A 66 -5.91 -40.07 0.38
C ALA A 66 -4.68 -40.71 -0.29
N GLU A 67 -4.59 -42.03 -0.25
CA GLU A 67 -3.43 -42.76 -0.77
C GLU A 67 -3.28 -42.66 -2.29
N GLN A 68 -4.38 -42.56 -3.03
CA GLN A 68 -4.38 -42.55 -4.49
C GLN A 68 -4.83 -41.21 -5.04
N ARG A 69 -3.98 -40.60 -5.85
CA ARG A 69 -4.24 -39.31 -6.51
C ARG A 69 -4.61 -39.53 -7.96
N LEU A 70 -5.70 -38.91 -8.39
CA LEU A 70 -6.15 -38.90 -9.77
C LEU A 70 -5.17 -38.11 -10.64
N SER A 71 -4.91 -38.61 -11.84
CA SER A 71 -4.13 -37.89 -12.85
C SER A 71 -4.85 -36.63 -13.33
N ALA A 72 -4.10 -35.68 -13.89
CA ALA A 72 -4.70 -34.45 -14.45
C ALA A 72 -5.71 -34.76 -15.57
N ASP A 73 -5.49 -35.80 -16.36
CA ASP A 73 -6.40 -36.23 -17.42
C ASP A 73 -7.72 -36.79 -16.88
N GLN A 74 -7.65 -37.58 -15.80
CA GLN A 74 -8.85 -38.06 -15.11
C GLN A 74 -9.65 -36.89 -14.51
N GLN A 75 -8.97 -35.96 -13.85
CA GLN A 75 -9.62 -34.75 -13.33
C GLN A 75 -10.27 -33.93 -14.46
N LEU A 76 -9.59 -33.77 -15.60
CA LEU A 76 -10.14 -33.07 -16.75
C LEU A 76 -11.38 -33.77 -17.32
N ALA A 77 -11.41 -35.10 -17.35
CA ALA A 77 -12.57 -35.86 -17.80
C ALA A 77 -13.79 -35.59 -16.90
N ILE A 78 -13.60 -35.59 -15.58
CA ILE A 78 -14.66 -35.28 -14.60
C ILE A 78 -15.19 -33.86 -14.80
N VAL A 79 -14.29 -32.88 -15.00
CA VAL A 79 -14.69 -31.49 -15.28
C VAL A 79 -15.52 -31.39 -16.55
N ARG A 80 -15.13 -32.10 -17.61
CA ARG A 80 -15.87 -32.11 -18.89
C ARG A 80 -17.21 -32.82 -18.77
N GLU A 81 -17.33 -33.84 -17.94
CA GLU A 81 -18.59 -34.54 -17.68
C GLU A 81 -19.55 -33.67 -16.86
N ALA A 82 -19.04 -32.99 -15.82
CA ALA A 82 -19.82 -32.08 -14.99
C ALA A 82 -20.23 -30.79 -15.71
N TYR A 83 -19.38 -30.28 -16.61
CA TYR A 83 -19.59 -29.04 -17.36
C TYR A 83 -19.37 -29.23 -18.87
N PRO A 84 -20.24 -29.97 -19.57
CA PRO A 84 -20.04 -30.34 -20.97
C PRO A 84 -20.12 -29.14 -21.94
N GLN A 85 -20.75 -28.05 -21.52
CA GLN A 85 -20.88 -26.82 -22.30
C GLN A 85 -19.77 -25.79 -21.98
N ALA A 86 -18.90 -26.05 -20.99
CA ALA A 86 -17.88 -25.12 -20.57
C ALA A 86 -16.54 -25.39 -21.27
N VAL A 87 -15.84 -24.32 -21.65
CA VAL A 87 -14.50 -24.42 -22.24
C VAL A 87 -13.46 -24.32 -21.13
N VAL A 88 -12.62 -25.34 -20.99
CA VAL A 88 -11.49 -25.31 -20.03
C VAL A 88 -10.34 -24.48 -20.61
N SER A 89 -10.02 -23.38 -19.94
CA SER A 89 -8.99 -22.43 -20.37
C SER A 89 -7.62 -22.70 -19.73
N LYS A 90 -7.60 -23.07 -18.45
CA LYS A 90 -6.36 -23.30 -17.68
C LYS A 90 -6.54 -24.39 -16.64
N TYR A 91 -5.44 -25.08 -16.36
CA TYR A 91 -5.30 -26.02 -15.24
C TYR A 91 -4.22 -25.50 -14.29
N LEU A 92 -4.56 -25.42 -13.00
CA LEU A 92 -3.66 -25.08 -11.91
C LEU A 92 -3.55 -26.31 -11.00
N PRO A 93 -2.39 -27.00 -10.98
CA PRO A 93 -2.20 -28.14 -10.12
C PRO A 93 -2.21 -27.72 -8.64
N PRO A 94 -2.61 -28.62 -7.72
CA PRO A 94 -2.57 -28.33 -6.30
C PRO A 94 -1.18 -27.95 -5.80
N ALA A 95 -1.09 -26.84 -5.08
CA ALA A 95 0.16 -26.34 -4.52
C ALA A 95 0.74 -27.23 -3.39
N ALA A 96 -0.11 -28.02 -2.74
CA ALA A 96 0.25 -28.98 -1.71
C ALA A 96 -0.70 -30.20 -1.75
N GLN A 97 -0.40 -31.26 -1.02
CA GLN A 97 -1.19 -32.49 -1.02
C GLN A 97 -2.57 -32.31 -0.38
N ASP A 98 -2.69 -31.40 0.57
CA ASP A 98 -3.94 -31.03 1.26
C ASP A 98 -4.75 -29.97 0.50
N ARG A 99 -4.44 -29.73 -0.79
CA ARG A 99 -5.09 -28.70 -1.60
C ARG A 99 -5.82 -29.29 -2.80
N SER A 100 -6.94 -28.66 -3.17
CA SER A 100 -7.70 -29.00 -4.36
C SER A 100 -7.01 -28.55 -5.64
N ALA A 101 -7.35 -29.19 -6.76
CA ALA A 101 -6.93 -28.79 -8.09
C ALA A 101 -7.88 -27.72 -8.63
N GLN A 102 -7.36 -26.74 -9.36
CA GLN A 102 -8.17 -25.65 -9.87
C GLN A 102 -8.19 -25.66 -11.40
N PHE A 103 -9.39 -25.60 -11.97
CA PHE A 103 -9.62 -25.46 -13.40
C PHE A 103 -10.32 -24.13 -13.67
N VAL A 104 -9.83 -23.39 -14.66
CA VAL A 104 -10.48 -22.18 -15.12
C VAL A 104 -11.37 -22.56 -16.29
N ILE A 105 -12.68 -22.39 -16.13
CA ILE A 105 -13.68 -22.73 -17.15
C ILE A 105 -14.41 -21.47 -17.61
N ASN A 106 -14.74 -21.39 -18.89
CA ASN A 106 -15.65 -20.38 -19.42
C ASN A 106 -17.01 -21.02 -19.67
N ARG A 107 -18.04 -20.51 -18.98
CA ARG A 107 -19.42 -20.92 -19.14
C ARG A 107 -20.24 -19.70 -19.54
N ASP A 108 -20.83 -19.73 -20.73
CA ASP A 108 -21.73 -18.67 -21.22
C ASP A 108 -21.12 -17.26 -21.16
N GLY A 109 -19.80 -17.14 -21.37
CA GLY A 109 -19.06 -15.88 -21.31
C GLY A 109 -18.58 -15.48 -19.91
N GLN A 110 -18.89 -16.26 -18.87
CA GLN A 110 -18.39 -16.06 -17.51
C GLN A 110 -17.21 -16.98 -17.22
N GLU A 111 -16.12 -16.41 -16.74
CA GLU A 111 -14.92 -17.15 -16.34
C GLU A 111 -15.06 -17.57 -14.86
N LEU A 112 -15.02 -18.88 -14.60
CA LEU A 112 -15.19 -19.47 -13.28
C LEU A 112 -13.96 -20.31 -12.92
N ASN A 113 -13.55 -20.21 -11.67
CA ASN A 113 -12.57 -21.08 -11.02
C ASN A 113 -13.29 -22.28 -10.41
N LEU A 114 -13.15 -23.45 -11.03
CA LEU A 114 -13.68 -24.71 -10.57
C LEU A 114 -12.65 -25.43 -9.69
N PHE A 115 -13.06 -25.89 -8.51
CA PHE A 115 -12.20 -26.63 -7.59
C PHE A 115 -12.59 -28.11 -7.60
N VAL A 116 -11.61 -28.98 -7.79
CA VAL A 116 -11.76 -30.44 -7.91
C VAL A 116 -10.89 -31.12 -6.86
N ASP A 117 -11.46 -32.09 -6.16
CA ASP A 117 -10.72 -32.95 -5.26
C ASP A 117 -9.87 -33.96 -6.07
N PRO A 118 -8.52 -33.91 -5.96
CA PRO A 118 -7.66 -34.83 -6.69
C PRO A 118 -7.69 -36.27 -6.13
N TYR A 119 -8.45 -36.55 -5.06
CA TYR A 119 -8.50 -37.85 -4.38
C TYR A 119 -9.85 -38.58 -4.49
N ASN A 120 -10.98 -37.88 -4.69
CA ASN A 120 -12.31 -38.49 -4.57
C ASN A 120 -13.28 -38.15 -5.71
N ASP A 121 -12.76 -37.86 -6.90
CA ASP A 121 -13.52 -37.54 -8.12
C ASP A 121 -14.58 -36.42 -7.95
N SER A 122 -14.49 -35.64 -6.86
CA SER A 122 -15.56 -34.73 -6.45
C SER A 122 -15.28 -33.29 -6.87
N VAL A 123 -16.30 -32.61 -7.36
CA VAL A 123 -16.24 -31.18 -7.65
C VAL A 123 -16.67 -30.43 -6.39
N LEU A 124 -15.73 -29.73 -5.76
CA LEU A 124 -15.94 -29.02 -4.50
C LEU A 124 -16.79 -27.75 -4.67
N GLY A 125 -16.69 -27.11 -5.85
CA GLY A 125 -17.50 -25.94 -6.18
C GLY A 125 -16.86 -25.02 -7.20
N THR A 126 -17.54 -23.90 -7.47
CA THR A 126 -17.10 -22.84 -8.39
C THR A 126 -16.98 -21.50 -7.67
N GLN A 127 -15.99 -20.72 -8.05
CA GLN A 127 -15.83 -19.32 -7.64
C GLN A 127 -15.73 -18.45 -8.89
N ASP A 128 -16.40 -17.30 -8.90
CA ASP A 128 -16.29 -16.34 -10.01
C ASP A 128 -14.84 -15.83 -10.13
N ALA A 129 -14.24 -15.93 -11.31
CA ALA A 129 -12.87 -15.50 -11.52
C ALA A 129 -12.74 -13.96 -11.58
N LEU A 130 -13.80 -13.26 -11.95
CA LEU A 130 -13.85 -11.81 -12.14
C LEU A 130 -14.38 -11.05 -10.92
N TRP A 131 -15.26 -11.69 -10.13
CA TRP A 131 -15.94 -11.11 -8.97
C TRP A 131 -15.62 -11.80 -7.64
N ASN A 132 -14.34 -12.16 -7.44
CA ASN A 132 -13.84 -12.56 -6.11
C ASN A 132 -13.13 -11.39 -5.40
N LEU A 133 -13.03 -11.50 -4.06
CA LEU A 133 -12.39 -10.49 -3.22
C LEU A 133 -11.00 -10.11 -3.72
N GLN A 134 -10.20 -11.10 -4.14
CA GLN A 134 -8.83 -10.88 -4.59
C GLN A 134 -8.79 -10.00 -5.85
N THR A 135 -9.70 -10.23 -6.79
CA THR A 135 -9.77 -9.51 -8.06
C THR A 135 -10.31 -8.10 -7.85
N VAL A 136 -11.29 -7.93 -6.97
CA VAL A 136 -11.80 -6.61 -6.58
C VAL A 136 -10.69 -5.81 -5.89
N VAL A 137 -9.99 -6.39 -4.92
CA VAL A 137 -8.88 -5.73 -4.22
C VAL A 137 -7.74 -5.40 -5.19
N ARG A 138 -7.44 -6.27 -6.17
CA ARG A 138 -6.48 -5.99 -7.26
C ARG A 138 -6.84 -4.74 -8.04
N LYS A 139 -8.06 -4.71 -8.55
CA LYS A 139 -8.56 -3.59 -9.37
C LYS A 139 -8.69 -2.31 -8.55
N LEU A 140 -8.98 -2.41 -7.26
CA LEU A 140 -9.00 -1.24 -6.38
C LEU A 140 -7.57 -0.72 -6.15
N HIS A 141 -6.60 -1.61 -5.94
CA HIS A 141 -5.18 -1.28 -5.70
C HIS A 141 -4.48 -0.67 -6.91
N GLY A 142 -4.81 -1.12 -8.13
CA GLY A 142 -4.18 -0.63 -9.37
C GLY A 142 -4.97 0.50 -10.05
N ASP A 143 -6.30 0.38 -10.08
CA ASP A 143 -7.11 1.08 -11.09
C ASP A 143 -8.32 1.81 -10.46
N LEU A 144 -8.47 1.79 -9.13
CA LEU A 144 -9.65 2.26 -8.38
C LEU A 144 -10.99 1.68 -8.88
N LEU A 145 -10.99 0.51 -9.54
CA LEU A 145 -12.17 -0.06 -10.22
C LEU A 145 -12.74 0.81 -11.35
N ILE A 146 -12.07 1.89 -11.75
CA ILE A 146 -12.49 2.79 -12.84
C ILE A 146 -11.62 2.63 -14.10
N GLY A 147 -10.76 1.61 -14.12
CA GLY A 147 -9.92 1.24 -15.25
C GLY A 147 -8.80 2.24 -15.51
N THR A 148 -8.53 2.55 -16.77
CA THR A 148 -7.36 3.33 -17.19
C THR A 148 -7.26 4.70 -16.52
N VAL A 149 -8.38 5.36 -16.22
CA VAL A 149 -8.35 6.66 -15.53
C VAL A 149 -7.80 6.51 -14.10
N GLY A 150 -8.25 5.49 -13.38
CA GLY A 150 -7.80 5.25 -12.01
C GLY A 150 -6.36 4.76 -11.95
N ASP A 151 -5.95 3.94 -12.93
CA ASP A 151 -4.56 3.54 -13.14
C ASP A 151 -3.64 4.77 -13.24
N ARG A 152 -3.96 5.73 -14.10
CA ARG A 152 -3.17 6.96 -14.23
C ARG A 152 -3.21 7.84 -12.98
N LEU A 153 -4.32 7.86 -12.24
CA LEU A 153 -4.40 8.58 -10.97
C LEU A 153 -3.52 7.95 -9.91
N ILE A 154 -3.49 6.62 -9.80
CA ILE A 154 -2.61 5.91 -8.87
C ILE A 154 -1.14 6.07 -9.27
N GLU A 155 -0.82 5.90 -10.55
CA GLU A 155 0.54 6.09 -11.06
C GLU A 155 1.05 7.50 -10.74
N LEU A 156 0.20 8.52 -10.99
CA LEU A 156 0.51 9.90 -10.64
C LEU A 156 0.68 10.05 -9.13
N ALA A 157 -0.26 9.56 -8.31
CA ALA A 157 -0.17 9.66 -6.86
C ALA A 157 1.09 8.96 -6.29
N ALA A 158 1.43 7.79 -6.81
CA ALA A 158 2.64 7.04 -6.44
C ALA A 158 3.91 7.80 -6.80
N GLY A 159 4.00 8.34 -8.03
CA GLY A 159 5.12 9.16 -8.46
C GLY A 159 5.27 10.44 -7.63
N TRP A 160 4.16 11.12 -7.34
CA TRP A 160 4.15 12.29 -6.46
C TRP A 160 4.50 11.95 -5.01
N GLY A 161 4.17 10.75 -4.53
CA GLY A 161 4.61 10.24 -3.24
C GLY A 161 6.13 10.29 -3.09
N ILE A 162 6.88 9.91 -4.13
CA ILE A 162 8.35 9.98 -4.13
C ILE A 162 8.82 11.44 -4.01
N VAL A 163 8.22 12.34 -4.79
CA VAL A 163 8.57 13.77 -4.74
C VAL A 163 8.26 14.37 -3.37
N LEU A 164 7.15 13.95 -2.74
CA LEU A 164 6.79 14.33 -1.37
C LEU A 164 7.80 13.78 -0.36
N VAL A 165 8.25 12.54 -0.48
CA VAL A 165 9.30 11.99 0.40
C VAL A 165 10.59 12.80 0.27
N VAL A 166 11.07 13.07 -0.95
CA VAL A 166 12.29 13.83 -1.18
C VAL A 166 12.18 15.27 -0.67
N SER A 167 11.07 15.95 -0.98
CA SER A 167 10.83 17.31 -0.49
C SER A 167 10.65 17.37 1.03
N GLY A 168 10.01 16.36 1.63
CA GLY A 168 9.88 16.22 3.07
C GLY A 168 11.23 16.07 3.75
N LEU A 169 12.11 15.21 3.23
CA LEU A 169 13.49 15.07 3.69
C LEU A 169 14.27 16.39 3.56
N TYR A 170 14.13 17.09 2.43
CA TYR A 170 14.77 18.37 2.20
C TYR A 170 14.30 19.46 3.20
N LEU A 171 13.00 19.52 3.48
CA LEU A 171 12.42 20.49 4.42
C LEU A 171 12.76 20.16 5.87
N TRP A 172 12.77 18.87 6.22
CA TRP A 172 13.09 18.38 7.57
C TRP A 172 14.59 18.43 7.89
N TRP A 173 15.46 18.50 6.87
CA TRP A 173 16.90 18.45 7.08
C TRP A 173 17.40 19.55 8.04
N PRO A 174 18.10 19.19 9.14
CA PRO A 174 18.54 20.14 10.14
C PRO A 174 19.63 21.07 9.57
N ARG A 175 19.33 22.37 9.47
CA ARG A 175 20.22 23.39 8.88
C ARG A 175 20.99 24.24 9.90
N GLY A 176 20.94 23.94 11.20
CA GLY A 176 21.55 24.84 12.19
C GLY A 176 21.72 24.33 13.63
N SER A 177 21.46 23.07 13.95
CA SER A 177 21.92 22.48 15.21
C SER A 177 22.23 21.01 14.96
N GLY A 178 23.41 20.56 15.39
CA GLY A 178 23.97 19.25 15.03
C GLY A 178 22.96 18.11 15.17
N GLY A 179 23.09 17.10 14.29
CA GLY A 179 22.14 15.98 14.16
C GLY A 179 21.79 15.21 15.44
N ALA A 180 22.49 15.47 16.54
CA ALA A 180 22.13 15.05 17.89
C ALA A 180 20.73 15.50 18.34
N GLY A 181 20.19 16.62 17.83
CA GLY A 181 18.84 17.08 18.18
C GLY A 181 17.69 16.31 17.51
N VAL A 182 17.98 15.50 16.50
CA VAL A 182 17.00 14.72 15.72
C VAL A 182 16.93 13.27 16.20
N LEU A 183 18.06 12.71 16.64
CA LEU A 183 18.17 11.33 17.10
C LEU A 183 18.08 11.18 18.62
N TRP A 184 18.30 12.25 19.39
CA TRP A 184 18.24 12.19 20.85
C TRP A 184 17.10 13.07 21.38
N PRO A 185 16.11 12.49 22.09
CA PRO A 185 15.12 13.30 22.78
C PRO A 185 15.85 14.19 23.79
N ARG A 186 15.66 15.51 23.70
CA ARG A 186 16.21 16.46 24.66
C ARG A 186 15.43 16.32 25.97
N LEU A 187 15.81 15.36 26.80
CA LEU A 187 15.22 15.10 28.11
C LEU A 187 15.59 16.17 29.17
N SER A 188 16.34 17.21 28.79
CA SER A 188 16.59 18.38 29.65
C SER A 188 15.79 19.59 29.15
N ALA A 189 14.46 19.47 29.23
CA ALA A 189 13.58 20.61 29.46
C ALA A 189 13.13 20.58 30.93
N GLY A 190 14.10 20.38 31.83
CA GLY A 190 13.89 20.44 33.27
C GLY A 190 14.12 21.86 33.77
N GLY A 191 13.01 22.55 34.08
CA GLY A 191 12.89 23.71 34.97
C GLY A 191 14.05 24.70 35.09
N ALA A 192 13.90 25.87 34.47
CA ALA A 192 14.45 27.10 35.03
C ALA A 192 13.30 28.13 35.13
N PRO A 193 12.78 28.44 36.33
CA PRO A 193 11.93 29.61 36.48
C PRO A 193 12.75 30.84 36.08
N LYS A 194 12.20 31.70 35.21
CA LYS A 194 12.77 33.02 34.95
C LYS A 194 12.74 33.79 36.27
N ALA A 195 13.86 33.79 37.01
CA ALA A 195 14.06 34.72 38.10
C ALA A 195 14.07 36.13 37.49
N SER A 196 12.96 36.84 37.69
CA SER A 196 12.87 38.28 37.48
C SER A 196 13.84 38.97 38.43
N CYS A 197 15.08 39.21 38.00
CA CYS A 197 15.92 40.23 38.60
C CYS A 197 15.52 41.59 38.04
N SER A 198 14.48 42.21 38.61
CA SER A 198 14.36 43.67 38.57
C SER A 198 15.38 44.21 39.58
N ALA A 199 16.60 44.43 39.10
CA ALA A 199 17.61 45.19 39.82
C ALA A 199 17.11 46.62 39.98
N TRP A 200 16.96 47.03 41.23
CA TRP A 200 16.75 48.40 41.66
C TRP A 200 17.87 49.31 41.12
N PRO A 201 17.58 50.52 40.62
CA PRO A 201 18.60 51.54 40.51
C PRO A 201 18.79 52.23 41.86
N THR A 202 19.94 51.99 42.48
CA THR A 202 20.55 52.87 43.47
C THR A 202 21.17 54.10 42.80
N ASN A 203 21.07 55.23 43.54
CA ASN A 203 21.89 56.45 43.54
C ASN A 203 21.44 57.65 42.68
N CYS A 204 20.93 58.69 43.35
CA CYS A 204 21.64 59.94 43.70
C CYS A 204 20.73 60.87 44.48
#